data_AF-A0A0F9HC44-F1
#
_entry.id   AF-A0A0F9HC44-F1
#
_cell.length_a   1.000
_cell.length_b   1.000
_cell.length_c   1.000
_cell.angle_alpha   90.00
_cell.angle_beta   90.00
_cell.angle_gamma   90.00
#
_symmetry.space_group_name_H-M   'P 1'
#
loop_
_entity.id
_entity.type
_entity.pdbx_description
1 polymer ?
#
loop_
_entity_poly.entity_id
_entity_poly.type
_entity_poly.pdbx_seq_one_letter_code
_entity_poly.pdbx_strand_id
1 'polypeptide(L)'
;MSTTSKSPRKVALVALDIGREALPRYSHLCSPKKFTQPQLFACLVLKEFFRTDYRGIMGMLKAVAHNILILYARIKPSTLAA
;
A
#
# COMPACT_ATOMS: atom_id res chain seq x y z
N MET A 1 21.28 -13.48 4.42
CA MET A 1 21.18 -13.18 2.97
C MET A 1 19.99 -12.27 2.75
N SER A 2 20.18 -11.09 2.17
CA SER A 2 19.08 -10.17 1.88
C SER A 2 18.32 -10.68 0.65
N THR A 3 17.15 -11.30 0.84
CA THR A 3 16.33 -11.79 -0.27
C THR A 3 15.57 -10.63 -0.90
N THR A 4 16.03 -10.16 -2.06
CA THR A 4 15.32 -9.13 -2.84
C THR A 4 14.33 -9.80 -3.81
N SER A 5 13.21 -9.13 -4.10
CA SER A 5 12.16 -9.64 -4.98
C SER A 5 11.93 -8.68 -6.14
N LYS A 6 11.86 -9.20 -7.37
CA LYS A 6 11.46 -8.42 -8.55
C LYS A 6 9.95 -8.28 -8.72
N SER A 7 9.16 -9.05 -7.95
CA SER A 7 7.69 -8.96 -8.01
C SER A 7 7.18 -7.69 -7.33
N PRO A 8 6.50 -6.78 -8.04
CA PRO A 8 5.92 -5.57 -7.43
C PRO A 8 4.94 -5.87 -6.31
N ARG A 9 4.19 -6.98 -6.43
CA ARG A 9 3.26 -7.45 -5.40
C ARG A 9 3.97 -7.76 -4.08
N LYS A 10 5.08 -8.49 -4.13
CA LYS A 10 5.81 -8.90 -2.92
C LYS A 10 6.47 -7.70 -2.25
N VAL A 11 7.01 -6.76 -3.04
CA VAL A 11 7.55 -5.49 -2.55
C VAL A 11 6.45 -4.67 -1.86
N ALA A 12 5.27 -4.55 -2.49
CA ALA A 12 4.14 -3.80 -1.93
C ALA A 12 3.65 -4.36 -0.59
N LEU A 13 3.56 -5.69 -0.46
CA LEU A 13 3.11 -6.35 0.78
C LEU A 13 4.11 -6.12 1.92
N VAL A 14 5.41 -6.31 1.66
CA VAL A 14 6.45 -6.07 2.66
C VAL A 14 6.48 -4.59 3.07
N ALA A 15 6.38 -3.67 2.11
CA ALA A 15 6.30 -2.23 2.41
C ALA A 15 5.06 -1.88 3.24
N LEU A 16 3.91 -2.52 2.97
CA LEU A 16 2.69 -2.31 3.73
C LEU A 16 2.81 -2.82 5.17
N ASP A 17 3.45 -3.97 5.38
CA ASP A 17 3.65 -4.54 6.72
C ASP A 17 4.62 -3.69 7.54
N ILE A 18 5.75 -3.27 6.94
CA ILE A 18 6.67 -2.31 7.56
C ILE A 18 5.94 -0.99 7.88
N GLY A 19 5.13 -0.49 6.94
CA GLY A 19 4.37 0.74 7.13
C GLY A 19 3.37 0.63 8.28
N ARG A 20 2.76 -0.55 8.50
CA ARG A 20 1.81 -0.78 9.63
C ARG A 20 2.50 -0.75 10.99
N GLU A 21 3.75 -1.21 11.05
CA GLU A 21 4.55 -1.18 12.27
C GLU A 21 5.11 0.22 12.55
N ALA A 22 5.51 0.94 11.50
CA ALA A 22 6.20 2.22 11.62
C ALA A 22 5.28 3.46 11.63
N LEU A 23 4.09 3.40 11.01
CA LEU A 23 3.23 4.56 10.80
C LEU A 23 1.85 4.37 11.44
N PRO A 24 1.28 5.42 12.06
CA PRO A 24 -0.10 5.35 12.52
C PRO A 24 -1.05 5.18 11.33
N ARG A 25 -2.16 4.49 11.53
CA ARG A 25 -3.12 4.17 10.45
C ARG A 25 -3.59 5.41 9.68
N TYR A 26 -3.80 6.53 10.38
CA TYR A 26 -4.13 7.84 9.84
C TYR A 26 -3.27 8.91 10.50
N SER A 27 -2.95 9.99 9.78
CA SER A 27 -2.14 11.08 10.31
C SER A 27 -2.91 11.98 11.26
N HIS A 28 -4.24 12.04 11.12
CA HIS A 28 -5.12 12.90 11.89
C HIS A 28 -6.54 12.33 11.96
N LEU A 29 -7.29 12.73 12.99
CA LEU A 29 -8.69 12.33 13.22
C LEU A 29 -9.61 12.75 12.06
N CYS A 30 -9.38 13.96 11.54
CA CYS A 30 -10.14 14.56 10.42
C CYS A 30 -9.59 14.19 9.03
N SER A 31 -8.66 13.24 8.93
CA SER A 31 -8.20 12.77 7.63
C SER A 31 -9.37 12.22 6.81
N PRO A 32 -9.38 12.34 5.46
CA PRO A 32 -10.43 11.77 4.61
C PRO A 32 -10.60 10.25 4.73
N LYS A 33 -9.68 9.55 5.39
CA LYS A 33 -9.69 8.09 5.65
C LYS A 33 -9.86 7.19 4.41
N LYS A 34 -9.71 7.76 3.20
CA LYS A 34 -9.75 7.05 1.91
C LYS A 34 -8.61 6.04 1.78
N PHE A 35 -7.42 6.43 2.24
CA PHE A 35 -6.24 5.58 2.28
C PHE A 35 -5.59 5.69 3.66
N THR A 36 -4.98 4.60 4.11
CA THR A 36 -4.17 4.59 5.34
C THR A 36 -2.75 5.03 5.04
N GLN A 37 -2.03 5.58 6.03
CA GLN A 37 -0.63 5.95 5.82
C GLN A 37 0.25 4.77 5.36
N PRO A 38 0.10 3.54 5.91
CA PRO A 38 0.85 2.38 5.42
C PRO A 38 0.61 2.09 3.92
N GLN A 39 -0.59 2.35 3.40
CA GLN A 39 -0.88 2.17 1.97
C GLN A 39 -0.18 3.22 1.12
N LEU A 40 -0.23 4.49 1.55
CA LEU A 40 0.46 5.58 0.86
C LEU A 40 1.97 5.33 0.87
N PHE A 41 2.50 4.87 2.00
CA PHE A 41 3.90 4.46 2.14
C PHE A 41 4.27 3.33 1.18
N ALA A 42 3.46 2.27 1.07
CA ALA A 42 3.71 1.20 0.11
C ALA A 42 3.77 1.70 -1.34
N CYS A 43 2.91 2.65 -1.72
CA CYS A 43 2.97 3.30 -3.03
C CYS A 43 4.27 4.09 -3.23
N LEU A 44 4.74 4.82 -2.21
CA LEU A 44 6.01 5.54 -2.25
C LEU A 44 7.21 4.58 -2.37
N VAL A 45 7.20 3.47 -1.64
CA VAL A 45 8.25 2.45 -1.75
C VAL A 45 8.28 1.85 -3.15
N LEU A 46 7.13 1.54 -3.74
CA LEU A 46 7.06 1.06 -5.13
C LEU A 46 7.61 2.08 -6.13
N LYS A 47 7.28 3.37 -5.93
CA LYS A 47 7.80 4.47 -6.74
C LYS A 47 9.32 4.46 -6.78
N GLU A 48 9.94 4.46 -5.61
CA GLU A 48 11.39 4.55 -5.49
C GLU A 48 12.09 3.24 -5.87
N PHE A 49 11.54 2.09 -5.45
CA PHE A 49 12.14 0.78 -5.72
C PHE A 49 12.18 0.46 -7.22
N PHE A 50 11.11 0.77 -7.95
CA PHE A 50 11.03 0.56 -9.40
C PHE A 50 11.44 1.78 -10.22
N ARG A 51 11.88 2.88 -9.57
CA ARG A 51 12.29 4.14 -10.20
C ARG A 51 11.29 4.62 -11.26
N THR A 52 10.01 4.57 -10.90
CA THR A 52 8.89 4.89 -11.79
C THR A 52 8.22 6.19 -11.35
N ASP A 53 7.38 6.75 -12.21
CA ASP A 53 6.44 7.80 -11.83
C ASP A 53 5.10 7.21 -11.32
N TYR A 54 4.19 8.07 -10.86
CA TYR A 54 2.86 7.66 -10.41
C TYR A 54 2.04 6.96 -11.50
N ARG A 55 2.26 7.24 -12.80
CA ARG A 55 1.56 6.57 -13.89
C ARG A 55 2.03 5.13 -14.06
N GLY A 56 3.34 4.89 -13.96
CA GLY A 56 3.89 3.54 -13.98
C GLY A 56 3.48 2.73 -12.74
N ILE A 57 3.38 3.35 -11.56
CA ILE A 57 2.80 2.69 -10.38
C ILE A 57 1.33 2.34 -10.62
N MET A 58 0.54 3.23 -11.22
CA MET A 58 -0.85 2.90 -11.57
C MET A 58 -0.92 1.68 -12.50
N GLY A 59 -0.02 1.57 -13.48
CA GLY A 59 0.10 0.39 -14.34
C GLY A 59 0.42 -0.89 -13.55
N MET A 60 1.39 -0.82 -12.63
CA MET A 60 1.76 -1.95 -11.77
C MET A 60 0.64 -2.33 -10.81
N LEU A 61 -0.01 -1.35 -10.17
CA LEU A 61 -1.17 -1.57 -9.31
C LEU A 61 -2.31 -2.20 -10.09
N LYS A 62 -2.58 -1.75 -11.33
CA LYS A 62 -3.60 -2.32 -12.21
C LYS A 62 -3.26 -3.76 -12.64
N ALA A 63 -1.99 -4.05 -12.93
CA ALA A 63 -1.53 -5.40 -13.26
C ALA A 63 -1.60 -6.35 -12.04
N VAL A 64 -1.35 -5.83 -10.84
CA VAL A 64 -1.52 -6.55 -9.58
C VAL A 64 -3.00 -6.59 -9.13
N ALA A 65 -3.89 -5.82 -9.78
CA ALA A 65 -5.26 -5.57 -9.35
C ALA A 65 -6.20 -6.78 -9.38
N HIS A 66 -5.87 -7.84 -10.11
CA HIS A 66 -6.60 -9.11 -9.99
C HIS A 66 -6.55 -9.66 -8.54
N ASN A 67 -5.54 -9.28 -7.75
CA ASN A 67 -5.42 -9.65 -6.33
C ASN A 67 -5.41 -8.46 -5.36
N ILE A 68 -5.64 -7.23 -5.84
CA ILE A 68 -5.87 -6.07 -4.95
C ILE A 68 -7.22 -6.16 -4.26
N LEU A 69 -8.16 -7.01 -4.69
CA LEU A 69 -9.35 -7.28 -3.88
C LEU A 69 -9.01 -7.78 -2.45
N ILE A 70 -7.81 -8.30 -2.16
CA ILE A 70 -7.39 -8.58 -0.77
C ILE A 70 -6.89 -7.32 -0.05
N LEU A 71 -6.28 -6.38 -0.77
CA LEU A 71 -5.99 -5.06 -0.23
C LEU A 71 -7.30 -4.27 -0.08
N TYR A 72 -8.08 -4.05 -1.14
CA TYR A 72 -9.39 -3.38 -1.14
C TYR A 72 -10.43 -4.00 -0.18
N ALA A 73 -10.56 -5.34 -0.07
CA ALA A 73 -11.54 -5.97 0.84
C ALA A 73 -11.10 -5.97 2.31
N ARG A 74 -9.79 -5.88 2.61
CA ARG A 74 -9.28 -5.55 3.96
C ARG A 74 -9.15 -4.02 4.18
N ILE A 75 -9.71 -3.23 3.25
CA ILE A 75 -9.77 -1.76 3.21
C ILE A 75 -11.24 -1.28 3.20
N LYS A 76 -12.21 -2.06 3.68
CA LYS A 76 -13.40 -1.40 4.25
C LYS A 76 -12.94 -0.80 5.59
N PRO A 77 -12.97 0.53 5.81
CA PRO A 77 -12.95 1.03 7.18
C PRO A 77 -14.13 0.35 7.88
N SER A 78 -13.89 -0.18 9.07
CA SER A 78 -14.89 -0.67 10.00
C SER A 78 -16.10 0.26 9.97
N THR A 79 -17.12 -0.11 9.20
CA THR A 79 -18.45 0.49 9.24
C THR A 79 -19.24 -0.20 10.35
N LEU A 80 -18.58 -0.39 11.50
CA LEU A 80 -19.13 -1.10 12.67
C LEU A 80 -18.42 -0.67 13.96
N ALA A 81 -18.17 0.63 14.11
CA ALA A 81 -17.83 1.22 15.39
C ALA A 81 -18.43 2.64 15.42
N ALA A 82 -19.65 2.70 15.99
CA ALA A 82 -20.49 3.87 16.25
C ALA A 82 -21.07 4.59 15.01
#